data_AF-A0A0S8HPT4-F1
#
_entry.id   AF-A0A0S8HPT4-F1
#
_cell.length_a   1.000
_cell.length_b   1.000
_cell.length_c   1.000
_cell.angle_alpha   90.00
_cell.angle_beta   90.00
_cell.angle_gamma   90.00
#
_symmetry.space_group_name_H-M   'P 1'
#
loop_
_entity.id
_entity.type
_entity.pdbx_description
1 polymer ?
#
loop_
_entity_poly.entity_id
_entity_poly.type
_entity_poly.pdbx_seq_one_letter_code
_entity_poly.pdbx_strand_id
1 'polypeptide(L)'
;MAQQMDMQELQDAQFNRMLLSESARSGYQASEAGGKWYFYNEAAKSFGQPEFRMKWGNRKLEDNWRRKNKSEMSFGDIGGENDEVTDSSGIQKPILSNKTREFYLQDIPLTDSMMALSHDRIRE
;
A
#
# COMPACT_ATOMS: atom_id res chain seq x y z
N MET A 1 -15.47 -18.35 -11.58
CA MET A 1 -14.79 -17.69 -10.45
C MET A 1 -15.41 -16.33 -10.13
N ALA A 2 -15.63 -15.45 -11.12
CA ALA A 2 -16.27 -14.15 -10.93
C ALA A 2 -17.66 -14.22 -10.23
N GLN A 3 -18.56 -15.09 -10.67
CA GLN A 3 -19.88 -15.26 -10.03
C GLN A 3 -19.83 -15.67 -8.55
N GLN A 4 -18.79 -16.42 -8.12
CA GLN A 4 -18.61 -16.79 -6.71
C GLN A 4 -18.17 -15.60 -5.87
N MET A 5 -17.31 -14.73 -6.42
CA MET A 5 -16.87 -13.53 -5.73
C MET A 5 -18.00 -12.50 -5.61
N ASP A 6 -18.77 -12.28 -6.68
CA ASP A 6 -19.92 -11.37 -6.63
C ASP A 6 -20.96 -11.83 -5.60
N MET A 7 -21.21 -13.15 -5.54
CA MET A 7 -22.08 -13.74 -4.53
C MET A 7 -21.54 -13.53 -3.10
N GLN A 8 -20.23 -13.64 -2.92
CA GLN A 8 -19.56 -13.43 -1.63
C GLN A 8 -19.60 -11.95 -1.20
N GLU A 9 -19.42 -11.02 -2.14
CA GLU A 9 -19.48 -9.58 -1.89
C GLU A 9 -20.89 -9.13 -1.53
N LEU A 10 -21.91 -9.65 -2.23
CA LEU A 10 -23.31 -9.47 -1.89
C LEU A 10 -23.63 -10.00 -0.48
N GLN A 11 -23.09 -11.17 -0.13
CA GLN A 11 -23.27 -11.76 1.19
C GLN A 11 -22.61 -10.90 2.28
N ASP A 12 -21.39 -10.40 2.04
CA ASP A 12 -20.68 -9.50 2.95
C ASP A 12 -21.43 -8.17 3.13
N ALA A 13 -21.95 -7.58 2.05
CA ALA A 13 -22.72 -6.34 2.10
C ALA A 13 -24.03 -6.51 2.89
N GLN A 14 -24.74 -7.63 2.69
CA GLN A 14 -25.95 -7.96 3.44
C GLN A 14 -25.65 -8.19 4.93
N PHE A 15 -24.61 -8.96 5.23
CA PHE A 15 -24.17 -9.24 6.60
C PHE A 15 -23.77 -7.96 7.34
N ASN A 16 -23.00 -7.10 6.68
CA ASN A 16 -22.57 -5.83 7.25
C ASN A 16 -23.75 -4.89 7.52
N ARG A 17 -24.72 -4.83 6.59
CA ARG A 17 -25.95 -4.04 6.80
C ARG A 17 -26.80 -4.55 7.97
N MET A 18 -26.85 -5.86 8.16
CA MET A 18 -27.55 -6.50 9.28
C MET A 18 -26.83 -6.20 10.61
N LEU A 19 -25.50 -6.38 10.67
CA LEU A 19 -24.72 -6.10 11.88
C LEU A 19 -24.72 -4.62 12.28
N LEU A 20 -24.70 -3.69 11.33
CA LEU A 20 -24.77 -2.26 11.61
C LEU A 20 -26.12 -1.87 12.25
N SER A 21 -27.19 -2.60 11.91
CA SER A 21 -28.50 -2.42 12.52
C SER A 21 -28.63 -3.05 13.92
N GLU A 22 -27.85 -4.11 14.17
CA GLU A 22 -27.77 -4.82 15.47
C GLU A 22 -26.86 -4.06 16.47
N SER A 23 -25.72 -3.56 16.02
CA SER A 23 -24.74 -2.84 16.85
C SER A 23 -25.23 -1.47 17.31
N ALA A 24 -26.12 -0.83 16.54
CA ALA A 24 -26.82 0.39 16.96
C ALA A 24 -27.80 0.15 18.12
N ARG A 25 -28.18 -1.12 18.38
CA ARG A 25 -29.10 -1.51 19.45
C ARG A 25 -28.39 -2.12 20.66
N SER A 26 -27.29 -2.81 20.45
CA SER A 26 -26.48 -3.41 21.51
C SER A 26 -25.16 -2.65 21.64
N GLY A 27 -25.17 -1.61 22.48
CA GLY A 27 -23.96 -0.88 22.82
C GLY A 27 -22.93 -1.81 23.49
N TYR A 28 -21.87 -2.13 22.75
CA TYR A 28 -20.54 -2.53 23.25
C TYR A 28 -20.53 -3.33 24.58
N GLN A 29 -21.11 -4.52 24.59
CA GLN A 29 -20.92 -5.50 25.69
C GLN A 29 -20.16 -6.75 25.22
N ALA A 30 -19.02 -6.54 24.54
CA ALA A 30 -18.14 -7.64 24.11
C ALA A 30 -16.72 -7.51 24.68
N SER A 31 -16.51 -6.69 25.72
CA SER A 31 -15.18 -6.35 26.25
C SER A 31 -14.68 -7.22 27.41
N GLU A 32 -15.43 -8.24 27.85
CA GLU A 32 -15.04 -9.02 29.04
C GLU A 32 -14.41 -10.40 28.75
N ALA A 33 -14.53 -10.94 27.53
CA ALA A 33 -14.04 -12.28 27.20
C ALA A 33 -12.97 -12.25 26.10
N GLY A 34 -11.75 -11.83 26.43
CA GLY A 34 -10.61 -11.88 25.51
C GLY A 34 -9.61 -10.78 25.79
N GLY A 35 -8.31 -11.11 25.83
CA GLY A 35 -7.24 -10.21 26.27
C GLY A 35 -7.20 -8.85 25.54
N LYS A 36 -6.40 -7.92 26.06
CA LYS A 36 -6.33 -6.49 25.65
C LYS A 36 -6.10 -6.23 24.14
N TRP A 37 -5.72 -7.25 23.38
CA TRP A 37 -5.47 -7.13 21.95
C TRP A 37 -6.76 -7.31 21.15
N TYR A 38 -7.02 -6.40 20.21
CA TYR A 38 -8.29 -6.37 19.45
C TYR A 38 -8.62 -7.69 18.73
N PHE A 39 -7.60 -8.46 18.32
CA PHE A 39 -7.78 -9.73 17.61
C PHE A 39 -8.30 -10.88 18.48
N TYR A 40 -8.35 -10.72 19.80
CA TYR A 40 -8.97 -11.72 20.68
C TYR A 40 -10.48 -11.55 20.82
N ASN A 41 -11.01 -10.41 20.36
CA ASN A 41 -12.44 -10.20 20.31
C ASN A 41 -13.00 -10.81 19.01
N GLU A 42 -13.65 -11.96 19.12
CA GLU A 42 -14.27 -12.64 17.97
C GLU A 42 -15.35 -11.78 17.29
N ALA A 43 -16.11 -11.01 18.06
CA ALA A 43 -17.11 -10.09 17.52
C ALA A 43 -16.46 -8.94 16.72
N ALA A 44 -15.33 -8.40 17.20
CA ALA A 44 -14.59 -7.38 16.46
C ALA A 44 -13.97 -7.93 15.17
N LYS A 45 -13.53 -9.19 15.17
CA LYS A 45 -13.02 -9.87 13.97
C LYS A 45 -14.12 -10.13 12.94
N SER A 46 -15.25 -10.67 13.38
CA SER A 46 -16.38 -10.98 12.48
C SER A 46 -16.96 -9.71 11.86
N PHE A 47 -16.97 -8.59 12.59
CA PHE A 47 -17.36 -7.28 12.05
C PHE A 47 -16.29 -6.66 11.14
N GLY A 48 -15.02 -6.66 11.55
CA GLY A 48 -13.96 -5.93 10.85
C GLY A 48 -13.55 -6.54 9.51
N GLN A 49 -13.66 -7.86 9.35
CA GLN A 49 -13.26 -8.56 8.13
C GLN A 49 -14.10 -8.22 6.88
N PRO A 50 -15.45 -8.29 6.90
CA PRO A 50 -16.27 -7.90 5.75
C PRO A 50 -16.15 -6.41 5.45
N GLU A 51 -16.12 -5.55 6.48
CA GLU A 51 -15.88 -4.11 6.35
C GLU A 51 -14.56 -3.79 5.62
N PHE A 52 -13.50 -4.52 5.97
CA PHE A 52 -12.21 -4.39 5.30
C PHE A 52 -12.29 -4.77 3.83
N ARG A 53 -12.91 -5.91 3.50
CA ARG A 53 -13.07 -6.36 2.11
C ARG A 53 -13.89 -5.37 1.29
N MET A 54 -14.97 -4.81 1.82
CA MET A 54 -15.77 -3.81 1.11
C MET A 54 -14.98 -2.53 0.83
N LYS A 55 -14.13 -2.08 1.76
CA LYS A 55 -13.34 -0.85 1.60
C LYS A 55 -12.09 -1.04 0.73
N TRP A 56 -11.45 -2.20 0.81
CA TRP A 56 -10.11 -2.40 0.26
C TRP A 56 -9.98 -3.55 -0.74
N GLY A 57 -11.02 -4.38 -0.89
CA GLY A 57 -11.03 -5.59 -1.70
C GLY A 57 -10.25 -6.75 -1.08
N ASN A 58 -10.03 -7.81 -1.86
CA ASN A 58 -9.21 -8.97 -1.49
C ASN A 58 -7.72 -8.65 -1.62
N ARG A 59 -7.16 -7.91 -0.65
CA ARG A 59 -5.72 -7.60 -0.57
C ARG A 59 -4.94 -8.83 -0.10
N LYS A 60 -3.75 -9.01 -0.68
CA LYS A 60 -2.78 -10.01 -0.20
C LYS A 60 -2.17 -9.53 1.14
N LEU A 61 -1.67 -10.48 1.93
CA LEU A 61 -0.92 -10.17 3.14
C LEU A 61 0.49 -9.72 2.74
N GLU A 62 0.69 -8.41 2.69
CA GLU A 62 1.96 -7.81 2.29
C GLU A 62 2.18 -6.45 2.96
N ASP A 63 3.43 -6.04 3.03
CA ASP A 63 3.80 -4.73 3.55
C ASP A 63 3.25 -3.62 2.66
N ASN A 64 2.90 -2.49 3.29
CA ASN A 64 2.35 -1.32 2.60
C ASN A 64 1.03 -1.55 1.84
N TRP A 65 0.22 -2.54 2.24
CA TRP A 65 -1.04 -2.91 1.59
C TRP A 65 -2.06 -1.76 1.38
N ARG A 66 -1.91 -0.65 2.11
CA ARG A 66 -2.77 0.56 1.99
C ARG A 66 -2.38 1.52 0.86
N ARG A 67 -1.23 1.35 0.20
CA ARG A 67 -0.78 2.30 -0.83
C ARG A 67 -1.51 2.04 -2.15
N LYS A 68 -2.13 3.08 -2.72
CA LYS A 68 -2.85 3.03 -4.01
C LYS A 68 -1.89 2.85 -5.19
N ASN A 69 -0.76 3.55 -5.15
CA ASN A 69 0.29 3.45 -6.16
C ASN A 69 1.42 2.61 -5.57
N LYS A 70 1.41 1.32 -5.88
CA LYS A 70 2.49 0.41 -5.57
C LYS A 70 3.32 0.32 -6.84
N SER A 71 4.19 1.31 -7.07
CA SER A 71 5.32 1.09 -7.97
C SER A 71 5.98 -0.18 -7.47
N GLU A 72 5.94 -1.24 -8.27
CA GLU A 72 6.32 -2.59 -7.90
C GLU A 72 7.82 -2.65 -7.60
N MET A 73 8.23 -2.14 -6.44
CA MET A 73 9.51 -2.52 -5.84
C MET A 73 9.29 -3.90 -5.22
N SER A 74 9.13 -4.89 -6.10
CA SER A 74 9.27 -6.28 -5.76
C SER A 74 10.72 -6.46 -5.33
N PHE A 75 10.97 -6.45 -4.02
CA PHE A 75 12.28 -6.80 -3.46
C PHE A 75 12.70 -8.25 -3.76
N GLY A 76 11.87 -9.02 -4.48
CA GLY A 76 12.14 -10.39 -4.90
C GLY A 76 12.88 -10.55 -6.23
N ASP A 77 13.15 -9.46 -6.96
CA ASP A 77 13.86 -9.49 -8.25
C ASP A 77 15.07 -8.57 -8.30
N ILE A 78 15.74 -8.33 -7.16
CA ILE A 78 17.07 -7.69 -7.15
C ILE A 78 18.10 -8.80 -7.36
N GLY A 79 18.03 -9.41 -8.54
CA GLY A 79 18.73 -10.65 -8.85
C GLY A 79 19.07 -10.81 -10.33
N GLY A 80 19.20 -9.73 -11.10
CA GLY A 80 19.68 -9.86 -12.47
C GLY A 80 19.53 -8.61 -13.32
N GLU A 81 20.67 -8.18 -13.85
CA GLU A 81 20.84 -7.44 -15.10
C GLU A 81 20.41 -5.96 -15.21
N ASN A 82 21.44 -5.11 -15.36
CA ASN A 82 21.51 -3.90 -16.19
C ASN A 82 20.16 -3.27 -16.57
N ASP A 83 19.56 -2.55 -15.64
CA ASP A 83 18.50 -1.61 -15.97
C ASP A 83 19.16 -0.34 -16.53
N GLU A 84 19.01 -0.14 -17.83
CA GLU A 84 19.45 1.03 -18.56
C GLU A 84 18.59 2.22 -18.10
N VAL A 85 19.09 2.95 -17.09
CA VAL A 85 18.40 4.11 -16.51
C VAL A 85 18.36 5.23 -17.55
N THR A 86 17.36 5.19 -18.41
CA THR A 86 16.98 6.30 -19.29
C THR A 86 16.23 7.33 -18.44
N ASP A 87 16.98 8.30 -17.90
CA ASP A 87 16.39 9.49 -17.32
C ASP A 87 15.67 10.29 -18.43
N SER A 88 14.50 10.84 -18.12
CA SER A 88 13.61 11.61 -19.01
C SER A 88 14.23 12.91 -19.56
N SER A 89 15.50 13.13 -19.29
CA SER A 89 16.31 14.27 -19.70
C SER A 89 17.09 14.04 -21.00
N GLY A 90 17.10 12.81 -21.56
CA GLY A 90 17.85 12.48 -22.79
C GLY A 90 19.38 12.54 -22.64
N ILE A 91 19.88 12.66 -21.41
CA ILE A 91 21.31 12.69 -21.11
C ILE A 91 21.73 11.30 -20.66
N GLN A 92 22.64 10.67 -21.41
CA GLN A 92 23.22 9.38 -21.02
C GLN A 92 24.09 9.58 -19.77
N LYS A 93 23.65 9.03 -18.63
CA LYS A 93 24.43 9.02 -17.39
C LYS A 93 25.40 7.84 -17.40
N PRO A 94 26.61 7.97 -16.85
CA PRO A 94 27.53 6.85 -16.74
C PRO A 94 26.92 5.80 -15.80
N ILE A 95 26.91 4.55 -16.23
CA ILE A 95 26.45 3.40 -15.43
C ILE A 95 27.44 3.20 -14.28
N LEU A 96 27.10 3.69 -13.10
CA LEU A 96 27.87 3.50 -11.88
C LEU A 96 27.30 2.35 -11.05
N SER A 97 28.17 1.66 -10.31
CA SER A 97 27.73 0.62 -9.37
C SER A 97 27.07 1.24 -8.14
N ASN A 98 25.95 0.69 -7.69
CA ASN A 98 25.25 1.09 -6.45
C ASN A 98 26.08 0.97 -5.16
N LYS A 99 27.28 0.40 -5.22
CA LYS A 99 28.23 0.29 -4.11
C LYS A 99 29.20 1.46 -4.02
N THR A 100 29.30 2.27 -5.06
CA THR A 100 30.21 3.42 -5.08
C THR A 100 29.49 4.66 -4.57
N ARG A 101 30.24 5.57 -3.94
CA ARG A 101 29.68 6.83 -3.43
C ARG A 101 29.17 7.68 -4.59
N GLU A 102 29.91 7.67 -5.69
CA GLU A 102 29.68 8.47 -6.89
C GLU A 102 28.30 8.19 -7.49
N PHE A 103 27.79 6.96 -7.36
CA PHE A 103 26.43 6.58 -7.77
C PHE A 103 25.37 7.48 -7.13
N TYR A 104 25.49 7.74 -5.83
CA TYR A 104 24.52 8.56 -5.09
C TYR A 104 24.72 10.06 -5.28
N LEU A 105 25.83 10.50 -5.87
CA LEU A 105 26.13 11.91 -6.09
C LEU A 105 25.63 12.43 -7.45
N GLN A 106 25.26 11.54 -8.37
CA GLN A 106 24.90 11.93 -9.74
C GLN A 106 23.69 12.87 -9.81
N ASP A 107 22.70 12.68 -8.94
CA ASP A 107 21.43 13.40 -8.98
C ASP A 107 21.34 14.58 -7.99
N ILE A 108 22.46 14.91 -7.32
CA ILE A 108 22.49 16.01 -6.34
C ILE A 108 22.77 17.32 -7.07
N PRO A 109 21.90 18.35 -6.96
CA PRO A 109 22.15 19.66 -7.56
C PRO A 109 23.22 20.41 -6.77
N LEU A 110 24.49 20.21 -7.14
CA LEU A 110 25.64 20.82 -6.45
C LEU A 110 25.94 22.26 -6.89
N THR A 111 25.34 22.74 -7.98
CA THR A 111 25.53 24.11 -8.49
C THR A 111 24.24 24.90 -8.38
N ASP A 112 24.35 26.21 -8.17
CA ASP A 112 23.20 27.12 -8.07
C ASP A 112 22.27 27.02 -9.28
N SER A 113 22.84 26.84 -10.48
CA SER A 113 22.08 26.61 -11.72
C SER A 113 21.25 25.32 -11.69
N MET A 114 21.87 24.20 -11.29
CA MET A 114 21.14 22.92 -11.16
C MET A 114 20.09 22.97 -10.05
N MET A 115 20.35 23.73 -8.98
CA MET A 115 19.40 23.91 -7.89
C MET A 115 18.17 24.71 -8.33
N ALA A 116 18.34 25.77 -9.13
CA ALA A 116 17.22 26.50 -9.72
C ALA A 116 16.35 25.62 -10.61
N LEU A 117 16.96 24.82 -11.49
CA LEU A 117 16.23 23.84 -12.32
C LEU A 117 15.48 22.80 -11.47
N SER A 118 16.07 22.35 -10.37
CA SER A 118 15.38 21.44 -9.44
C SER A 118 14.19 22.11 -8.77
N HIS A 119 14.29 23.40 -8.40
CA HIS A 119 13.16 24.14 -7.83
C HIS A 119 12.03 24.32 -8.83
N ASP A 120 12.34 24.60 -10.10
CA ASP A 120 11.33 24.78 -11.14
C ASP A 120 10.55 23.48 -11.40
N ARG A 121 11.22 22.32 -11.41
CA ARG A 121 10.58 21.00 -11.56
C ARG A 121 9.58 20.63 -10.46
N ILE A 122 9.69 21.21 -9.26
CA ILE A 122 8.81 20.93 -8.12
C ILE A 122 7.56 21.82 -8.13
N ARG A 123 7.59 22.95 -8.85
CA ARG A 123 6.49 23.94 -8.84
C ARG A 123 5.32 23.58 -9.76
N GLU A 124 5.51 22.70 -10.73
CA GLU A 124 4.46 22.14 -11.60
C GLU A 124 3.78 20.92 -10.96
#